data_AF-A0AAX4KG51-F1
#
_entry.id   AF-A0AAX4KG51-F1
#
_cell.length_a   1.000
_cell.length_b   1.000
_cell.length_c   1.000
_cell.angle_alpha   90.00
_cell.angle_beta   90.00
_cell.angle_gamma   90.00
#
_symmetry.space_group_name_H-M   'P 1'
#
loop_
_entity.id
_entity.type
_entity.pdbx_description
1 polymer ?
#
loop_
_entity_poly.entity_id
_entity_poly.type
_entity_poly.pdbx_seq_one_letter_code
_entity_poly.pdbx_strand_id
1 'polypeptide(L)'
;MFSSYLAPIGVVTFLTLSQRVLADALFTGCYKNDGTFFTTQADDPDTSLECSTYCGADGYTYSGWQQSSLTCYCSNGYPAGYYITTGTDAGCTDTTQLSVRVTKTSFQNLGCRNSVTYQNDGYSASTVFDVGTCLQSCSEGFIATFRGTGGSNTYTCHCSQGGLASVGDSVTCGAGTYFTFYHSADAQASGLSRRRARESKELQARRQRREVEYCPYGLTACNVGGYSNNYECLDLSTELESCGGCMHGQYGNSSATAGQDCTASGAALGASTCVNGKCVASACKKGLRLIDGTCQ
;
A
#
# COMPACT_ATOMS: atom_id res chain seq x y z
N MET A 1 42.25 36.31 -40.60
CA MET A 1 41.73 36.29 -39.21
C MET A 1 40.36 35.65 -39.23
N PHE A 2 40.29 34.33 -39.03
CA PHE A 2 39.02 33.62 -38.86
C PHE A 2 38.89 33.26 -37.39
N SER A 3 37.87 33.81 -36.72
CA SER A 3 37.61 33.58 -35.30
C SER A 3 36.52 32.53 -35.16
N SER A 4 36.88 31.39 -34.56
CA SER A 4 36.00 30.26 -34.27
C SER A 4 35.23 30.52 -32.97
N TYR A 5 33.90 30.60 -33.03
CA TYR A 5 33.04 30.62 -31.84
C TYR A 5 32.71 29.17 -31.42
N LEU A 6 33.20 28.77 -30.25
CA LEU A 6 32.77 27.57 -29.54
C LEU A 6 31.63 27.96 -28.57
N ALA A 7 30.47 27.31 -28.71
CA ALA A 7 29.36 27.44 -27.77
C ALA A 7 29.54 26.47 -26.58
N PRO A 8 29.23 26.87 -25.34
CA PRO A 8 29.30 25.97 -24.19
C PRO A 8 28.03 25.11 -24.11
N ILE A 9 28.23 23.79 -24.00
CA ILE A 9 27.17 22.83 -23.68
C ILE A 9 26.89 22.94 -22.18
N GLY A 10 25.80 23.61 -21.82
CA GLY A 10 25.29 23.65 -20.46
C GLY A 10 24.66 22.30 -20.09
N VAL A 11 25.29 21.56 -19.18
CA VAL A 11 24.72 20.37 -18.57
C VAL A 11 23.65 20.82 -17.56
N VAL A 12 22.38 20.66 -17.93
CA VAL A 12 21.25 20.87 -17.00
C VAL A 12 21.04 19.58 -16.21
N THR A 13 21.65 19.52 -15.03
CA THR A 13 21.37 18.49 -14.03
C THR A 13 20.00 18.77 -13.41
N PHE A 14 18.96 18.09 -13.91
CA PHE A 14 17.65 18.04 -13.26
C PHE A 14 17.75 17.22 -11.97
N LEU A 15 18.07 17.87 -10.86
CA LEU A 15 17.82 17.37 -9.51
C LEU A 15 16.31 17.33 -9.30
N THR A 16 15.70 16.17 -9.57
CA THR A 16 14.32 15.89 -9.17
C THR A 16 14.30 15.65 -7.66
N LEU A 17 14.29 16.73 -6.87
CA LEU A 17 13.81 16.65 -5.50
C LEU A 17 12.32 16.29 -5.57
N SER A 18 12.01 15.01 -5.38
CA SER A 18 10.68 14.56 -5.01
C SER A 18 10.35 15.14 -3.64
N GLN A 19 9.87 16.39 -3.61
CA GLN A 19 9.31 17.00 -2.42
C GLN A 19 8.11 16.17 -2.01
N ARG A 20 8.21 15.50 -0.86
CA ARG A 20 7.04 14.93 -0.21
C ARG A 20 6.18 16.12 0.21
N VAL A 21 5.13 16.43 -0.56
CA VAL A 21 4.10 17.37 -0.13
C VAL A 21 3.30 16.70 0.97
N LEU A 22 3.83 16.70 2.19
CA LEU A 22 3.00 16.56 3.38
C LEU A 22 2.23 17.86 3.51
N ALA A 23 0.92 17.77 3.68
CA ALA A 23 0.13 18.92 4.07
C ALA A 23 0.35 19.09 5.58
N ASP A 24 1.42 19.78 5.92
CA ASP A 24 1.69 20.14 7.30
C ASP A 24 0.70 21.23 7.72
N ALA A 25 0.22 21.16 8.97
CA ALA A 25 -0.65 22.16 9.58
C ALA A 25 -2.06 22.33 8.96
N LEU A 26 -2.78 21.22 8.71
CA LEU A 26 -4.15 21.26 8.21
C LEU A 26 -5.09 21.93 9.24
N PHE A 27 -5.77 23.01 8.84
CA PHE A 27 -6.80 23.65 9.65
C PHE A 27 -8.07 22.80 9.76
N THR A 28 -8.59 22.65 10.99
CA THR A 28 -9.73 21.76 11.27
C THR A 28 -10.89 22.43 12.00
N GLY A 29 -10.79 23.74 12.25
CA GLY A 29 -11.89 24.53 12.79
C GLY A 29 -11.49 25.44 13.94
N CYS A 30 -12.49 26.16 14.43
CA CYS A 30 -12.40 27.07 15.54
C CYS A 30 -13.08 26.48 16.77
N TYR A 31 -12.45 26.63 17.92
CA TYR A 31 -12.95 26.05 19.16
C TYR A 31 -12.83 27.04 20.32
N LYS A 32 -13.80 26.98 21.24
CA LYS A 32 -13.68 27.68 22.52
C LYS A 32 -12.48 27.16 23.29
N ASN A 33 -11.67 28.08 23.81
CA ASN A 33 -10.64 27.75 24.76
C ASN A 33 -11.28 27.51 26.14
N ASP A 34 -11.46 26.25 26.53
CA ASP A 34 -11.92 25.87 27.86
C ASP A 34 -10.77 25.50 28.80
N GLY A 35 -9.53 25.56 28.32
CA GLY A 35 -8.32 25.22 29.06
C GLY A 35 -8.14 23.72 29.35
N THR A 36 -8.99 22.83 28.82
CA THR A 36 -8.94 21.40 29.20
C THR A 36 -8.13 20.53 28.25
N PHE A 37 -8.14 20.83 26.94
CA PHE A 37 -7.46 20.00 25.94
C PHE A 37 -6.07 20.50 25.58
N PHE A 38 -5.81 21.79 25.75
CA PHE A 38 -4.62 22.47 25.26
C PHE A 38 -3.82 22.99 26.45
N THR A 39 -2.84 22.21 26.89
CA THR A 39 -2.19 22.41 28.20
C THR A 39 -0.73 22.86 28.11
N THR A 40 -0.06 22.60 27.00
CA THR A 40 1.35 22.95 26.83
C THR A 40 1.46 24.22 26.00
N GLN A 41 2.01 25.28 26.58
CA GLN A 41 2.28 26.53 25.87
C GLN A 41 3.64 26.43 25.16
N ALA A 42 3.68 26.84 23.89
CA ALA A 42 4.93 26.99 23.15
C ALA A 42 5.48 28.41 23.29
N ASP A 43 6.80 28.54 23.36
CA ASP A 43 7.48 29.83 23.32
C ASP A 43 7.60 30.33 21.87
N ASP A 44 7.17 31.58 21.64
CA ASP A 44 7.52 32.41 20.47
C ASP A 44 6.97 32.08 19.06
N PRO A 45 5.84 31.37 18.84
CA PRO A 45 5.20 31.38 17.52
C PRO A 45 4.33 32.63 17.32
N ASP A 46 4.44 33.28 16.16
CA ASP A 46 3.67 34.49 15.82
C ASP A 46 2.39 34.18 15.03
N THR A 47 2.28 32.96 14.49
CA THR A 47 1.18 32.55 13.64
C THR A 47 0.62 31.17 13.98
N SER A 48 -0.63 30.92 13.58
CA SER A 48 -1.23 29.58 13.72
C SER A 48 -0.46 28.48 12.98
N LEU A 49 0.23 28.85 11.88
CA LEU A 49 1.03 27.92 11.09
C LEU A 49 2.33 27.56 11.83
N GLU A 50 3.06 28.55 12.34
CA GLU A 50 4.29 28.33 13.13
C GLU A 50 4.00 27.53 14.40
N CYS A 51 2.90 27.85 15.09
CA CYS A 51 2.42 27.07 16.23
C CYS A 51 2.23 25.58 15.86
N SER A 52 1.62 25.31 14.70
CA SER A 52 1.47 23.93 14.22
C SER A 52 2.79 23.25 13.86
N THR A 53 3.73 23.97 13.26
CA THR A 53 5.07 23.46 12.94
C THR A 53 5.82 23.11 14.22
N TYR A 54 5.79 23.99 15.22
CA TYR A 54 6.39 23.77 16.53
C TYR A 54 5.82 22.53 17.22
N CYS A 55 4.49 22.48 17.41
CA CYS A 55 3.84 21.34 18.05
C CYS A 55 4.11 20.02 17.32
N GLY A 56 4.17 20.06 15.98
CA GLY A 56 4.50 18.90 15.15
C GLY A 56 5.95 18.42 15.29
N ALA A 57 6.90 19.33 15.52
CA ALA A 57 8.30 19.01 15.79
C ALA A 57 8.45 18.30 17.14
N ASP A 58 7.69 18.74 18.15
CA ASP A 58 7.68 18.18 19.50
C ASP A 58 6.82 16.91 19.66
N GLY A 59 6.26 16.41 18.55
CA GLY A 59 5.54 15.14 18.52
C GLY A 59 4.06 15.22 18.93
N TYR A 60 3.49 16.42 19.06
CA TYR A 60 2.06 16.60 19.29
C TYR A 60 1.25 16.47 18.00
N THR A 61 0.05 15.91 18.13
CA THR A 61 -0.87 15.67 17.00
C THR A 61 -1.62 16.94 16.59
N TYR A 62 -1.90 17.82 17.55
CA TYR A 62 -2.71 19.02 17.36
C TYR A 62 -1.99 20.26 17.89
N SER A 63 -2.26 21.38 17.24
CA SER A 63 -1.96 22.71 17.75
C SER A 63 -3.23 23.54 17.85
N GLY A 64 -3.27 24.46 18.80
CA GLY A 64 -4.30 25.46 18.98
C GLY A 64 -3.66 26.83 19.10
N TRP A 65 -4.01 27.76 18.23
CA TRP A 65 -3.49 29.13 18.25
C TRP A 65 -4.58 30.13 18.65
N GLN A 66 -4.32 30.93 19.67
CA GLN A 66 -5.21 32.01 20.11
C GLN A 66 -4.60 33.37 19.73
N GLN A 67 -5.25 34.07 18.80
CA GLN A 67 -4.72 35.31 18.23
C GLN A 67 -4.75 36.48 19.23
N SER A 68 -5.75 36.56 20.11
CA SER A 68 -5.91 37.68 21.04
C SER A 68 -4.79 37.77 22.07
N SER A 69 -4.20 36.64 22.44
CA SER A 69 -3.14 36.54 23.44
C SER A 69 -1.80 36.10 22.86
N LEU A 70 -1.72 35.93 21.53
CA LEU A 70 -0.57 35.39 20.81
C LEU A 70 -0.03 34.12 21.47
N THR A 71 -0.95 33.22 21.84
CA THR A 71 -0.62 32.02 22.59
C THR A 71 -0.80 30.78 21.73
N CYS A 72 0.27 29.98 21.65
CA CYS A 72 0.23 28.67 21.04
C CYS A 72 0.11 27.58 22.09
N TYR A 73 -0.74 26.61 21.79
CA TYR A 73 -0.96 25.44 22.62
C TYR A 73 -0.75 24.16 21.81
N CYS A 74 -0.11 23.17 22.41
CA CYS A 74 0.08 21.84 21.82
C CYS A 74 -0.74 20.78 22.57
N SER A 75 -1.25 19.79 21.85
CA SER A 75 -1.99 18.67 22.46
C SER A 75 -2.00 17.40 21.62
N ASN A 76 -2.25 16.26 22.28
CA ASN A 76 -2.66 15.01 21.66
C ASN A 76 -4.17 14.73 21.84
N GLY A 77 -4.87 15.53 22.64
CA GLY A 77 -6.33 15.53 22.72
C GLY A 77 -6.92 16.51 21.70
N TYR A 78 -8.11 16.19 21.21
CA TYR A 78 -8.88 17.07 20.33
C TYR A 78 -10.08 17.65 21.08
N PRO A 79 -10.44 18.93 20.86
CA PRO A 79 -11.61 19.52 21.49
C PRO A 79 -12.88 18.74 21.19
N ALA A 80 -13.81 18.75 22.12
CA ALA A 80 -15.13 18.13 21.93
C ALA A 80 -15.99 18.93 20.93
N GLY A 81 -16.87 18.23 20.21
CA GLY A 81 -17.69 18.82 19.14
C GLY A 81 -18.58 20.00 19.55
N TYR A 82 -19.06 20.03 20.80
CA TYR A 82 -19.87 21.14 21.30
C TYR A 82 -19.08 22.44 21.55
N TYR A 83 -17.75 22.40 21.55
CA TYR A 83 -16.91 23.59 21.64
C TYR A 83 -16.63 24.25 20.29
N ILE A 84 -17.04 23.63 19.18
CA ILE A 84 -16.84 24.20 17.85
C ILE A 84 -17.55 25.55 17.73
N THR A 85 -16.84 26.53 17.19
CA THR A 85 -17.33 27.88 16.92
C THR A 85 -17.22 28.22 15.45
N THR A 86 -17.74 29.37 15.06
CA THR A 86 -17.77 29.80 13.67
C THR A 86 -16.42 30.38 13.23
N GLY A 87 -16.02 30.09 11.99
CA GLY A 87 -14.81 30.64 11.38
C GLY A 87 -14.82 30.54 9.86
N THR A 88 -13.71 30.89 9.23
CA THR A 88 -13.48 30.64 7.80
C THR A 88 -12.85 29.25 7.62
N ASP A 89 -12.52 28.89 6.38
CA ASP A 89 -11.76 27.68 6.05
C ASP A 89 -10.24 27.81 6.33
N ALA A 90 -9.77 29.00 6.73
CA ALA A 90 -8.36 29.27 6.99
C ALA A 90 -8.07 29.67 8.45
N GLY A 91 -9.08 30.05 9.22
CA GLY A 91 -8.88 30.53 10.59
C GLY A 91 -10.16 31.03 11.27
N CYS A 92 -10.00 31.55 12.49
CA CYS A 92 -11.10 32.03 13.31
C CYS A 92 -11.37 33.51 13.09
N THR A 93 -12.66 33.87 13.05
CA THR A 93 -13.10 35.26 12.95
C THR A 93 -13.06 35.95 14.32
N ASP A 94 -13.31 35.20 15.40
CA ASP A 94 -13.15 35.65 16.78
C ASP A 94 -11.74 35.28 17.25
N THR A 95 -10.94 36.30 17.57
CA THR A 95 -9.53 36.18 17.93
C THR A 95 -9.31 35.53 19.30
N THR A 96 -10.36 35.39 20.11
CA THR A 96 -10.32 34.70 21.41
C THR A 96 -10.49 33.18 21.29
N GLN A 97 -10.86 32.68 20.11
CA GLN A 97 -11.04 31.25 19.84
C GLN A 97 -9.72 30.61 19.42
N LEU A 98 -9.61 29.30 19.65
CA LEU A 98 -8.48 28.51 19.19
C LEU A 98 -8.64 28.13 17.73
N SER A 99 -7.70 28.56 16.90
CA SER A 99 -7.50 28.04 15.55
C SER A 99 -6.79 26.69 15.65
N VAL A 100 -7.54 25.59 15.49
CA VAL A 100 -7.03 24.24 15.70
C VAL A 100 -6.54 23.61 14.40
N ARG A 101 -5.31 23.09 14.42
CA ARG A 101 -4.68 22.43 13.27
C ARG A 101 -4.20 21.02 13.62
N VAL A 102 -4.22 20.13 12.63
CA VAL A 102 -3.53 18.85 12.65
C VAL A 102 -2.11 19.08 12.20
N THR A 103 -1.13 18.71 13.02
CA THR A 103 0.27 19.06 12.77
C THR A 103 0.84 18.34 11.56
N LYS A 104 0.42 17.09 11.31
CA LYS A 104 0.90 16.24 10.21
C LYS A 104 -0.23 15.49 9.54
N THR A 105 -0.41 15.68 8.24
CA THR A 105 -1.34 14.87 7.43
C THR A 105 -0.99 14.94 5.95
N SER A 106 -1.55 14.04 5.15
CA SER A 106 -1.51 14.10 3.68
C SER A 106 -2.77 14.72 3.08
N PHE A 107 -3.69 15.19 3.92
CA PHE A 107 -4.94 15.82 3.52
C PHE A 107 -4.79 17.34 3.44
N GLN A 108 -5.40 17.92 2.42
CA GLN A 108 -5.55 19.36 2.22
C GLN A 108 -6.99 19.78 2.51
N ASN A 109 -7.18 21.05 2.88
CA ASN A 109 -8.50 21.60 3.14
C ASN A 109 -9.19 22.01 1.83
N LEU A 110 -10.41 21.52 1.60
CA LEU A 110 -11.28 21.96 0.50
C LEU A 110 -12.28 23.05 0.96
N GLY A 111 -12.36 23.26 2.27
CA GLY A 111 -13.25 24.21 2.93
C GLY A 111 -14.52 23.56 3.48
N CYS A 112 -15.41 24.42 3.96
CA CYS A 112 -16.65 24.01 4.62
C CYS A 112 -17.85 24.07 3.66
N ARG A 113 -18.75 23.09 3.78
CA ARG A 113 -19.93 22.93 2.93
C ARG A 113 -21.20 22.73 3.77
N ASN A 114 -22.34 23.22 3.29
CA ASN A 114 -23.64 23.04 3.96
C ASN A 114 -24.22 21.63 3.76
N SER A 115 -23.93 20.99 2.64
CA SER A 115 -24.35 19.62 2.33
C SER A 115 -23.32 18.90 1.46
N VAL A 116 -23.21 17.59 1.66
CA VAL A 116 -22.43 16.69 0.82
C VAL A 116 -23.25 15.41 0.62
N THR A 117 -23.21 14.85 -0.58
CA THR A 117 -23.71 13.50 -0.84
C THR A 117 -22.58 12.65 -1.39
N TYR A 118 -22.54 11.39 -0.98
CA TYR A 118 -21.46 10.47 -1.33
C TYR A 118 -21.86 9.60 -2.52
N GLN A 119 -20.87 9.18 -3.29
CA GLN A 119 -21.06 8.10 -4.25
C GLN A 119 -21.36 6.79 -3.51
N ASN A 120 -22.01 5.84 -4.18
CA ASN A 120 -22.16 4.49 -3.63
C ASN A 120 -20.83 3.71 -3.81
N ASP A 121 -19.85 4.05 -2.99
CA ASP A 121 -18.50 3.47 -3.01
C ASP A 121 -18.24 2.49 -1.85
N GLY A 122 -19.29 2.09 -1.13
CA GLY A 122 -19.24 1.11 -0.04
C GLY A 122 -18.76 1.66 1.30
N TYR A 123 -18.46 2.97 1.40
CA TYR A 123 -18.15 3.62 2.66
C TYR A 123 -19.43 4.09 3.38
N SER A 124 -19.42 4.02 4.71
CA SER A 124 -20.50 4.49 5.57
C SER A 124 -19.98 5.51 6.58
N ALA A 125 -20.85 6.43 7.00
CA ALA A 125 -20.55 7.36 8.08
C ALA A 125 -20.18 6.61 9.37
N SER A 126 -19.17 7.10 10.08
CA SER A 126 -18.75 6.60 11.38
C SER A 126 -18.69 7.73 12.41
N THR A 127 -18.85 7.39 13.67
CA THR A 127 -18.70 8.33 14.78
C THR A 127 -17.27 8.28 15.30
N VAL A 128 -16.63 9.44 15.43
CA VAL A 128 -15.25 9.60 15.92
C VAL A 128 -15.19 10.68 17.01
N PHE A 129 -14.12 10.69 17.80
CA PHE A 129 -13.89 11.70 18.85
C PHE A 129 -12.96 12.82 18.41
N ASP A 130 -12.19 12.60 17.35
CA ASP A 130 -11.18 13.53 16.87
C ASP A 130 -11.01 13.43 15.35
N VAL A 131 -10.53 14.52 14.76
CA VAL A 131 -10.30 14.62 13.31
C VAL A 131 -9.13 13.74 12.87
N GLY A 132 -8.13 13.50 13.72
CA GLY A 132 -6.99 12.63 13.40
C GLY A 132 -7.42 11.21 13.09
N THR A 133 -8.28 10.63 13.92
CA THR A 133 -8.89 9.31 13.72
C THR A 133 -9.69 9.24 12.42
N CYS A 134 -10.42 10.32 12.07
CA CYS A 134 -11.11 10.40 10.79
C CYS A 134 -10.15 10.37 9.60
N LEU A 135 -9.12 11.23 9.60
CA LEU A 135 -8.14 11.31 8.53
C LEU A 135 -7.32 10.02 8.39
N GLN A 136 -7.00 9.34 9.51
CA GLN A 136 -6.33 8.04 9.49
C GLN A 136 -7.22 6.96 8.87
N SER A 137 -8.50 6.91 9.26
CA SER A 137 -9.47 5.96 8.69
C SER A 137 -9.70 6.20 7.19
N CYS A 138 -9.63 7.47 6.77
CA CYS A 138 -9.76 7.84 5.37
C CYS A 138 -8.45 7.86 4.60
N SER A 139 -7.33 7.38 5.17
CA SER A 139 -6.02 7.43 4.50
C SER A 139 -5.96 6.70 3.14
N GLU A 140 -6.90 5.78 2.88
CA GLU A 140 -7.08 5.13 1.57
C GLU A 140 -8.13 5.82 0.67
N GLY A 141 -8.99 6.67 1.23
CA GLY A 141 -10.01 7.43 0.51
C GLY A 141 -9.45 8.75 -0.04
N PHE A 142 -10.05 9.28 -1.11
CA PHE A 142 -9.58 10.53 -1.71
C PHE A 142 -10.15 11.77 -1.02
N ILE A 143 -11.33 11.63 -0.43
CA ILE A 143 -12.02 12.68 0.31
C ILE A 143 -12.36 12.16 1.71
N ALA A 144 -12.17 13.02 2.71
CA ALA A 144 -12.66 12.82 4.06
C ALA A 144 -13.56 14.00 4.43
N THR A 145 -14.76 13.71 4.93
CA THR A 145 -15.64 14.74 5.47
C THR A 145 -15.76 14.56 6.97
N PHE A 146 -15.70 15.67 7.69
CA PHE A 146 -15.76 15.72 9.14
C PHE A 146 -16.81 16.75 9.56
N ARG A 147 -17.71 16.38 10.47
CA ARG A 147 -18.83 17.22 10.87
C ARG A 147 -19.08 17.11 12.37
N GLY A 148 -19.09 18.25 13.06
CA GLY A 148 -19.52 18.32 14.45
C GLY A 148 -21.01 18.02 14.58
N THR A 149 -21.36 17.02 15.39
CA THR A 149 -22.73 16.70 15.74
C THR A 149 -23.14 17.64 16.88
N GLY A 150 -23.82 18.75 16.57
CA GLY A 150 -24.09 19.83 17.52
C GLY A 150 -24.62 19.33 18.87
N GLY A 151 -24.02 19.80 19.97
CA GLY A 151 -24.39 19.39 21.33
C GLY A 151 -23.84 18.02 21.77
N SER A 152 -23.00 17.37 20.97
CA SER A 152 -22.31 16.12 21.31
C SER A 152 -20.80 16.33 21.45
N ASN A 153 -20.13 15.39 22.12
CA ASN A 153 -18.67 15.32 22.20
C ASN A 153 -18.07 14.57 21.01
N THR A 154 -18.89 14.21 20.02
CA THR A 154 -18.52 13.35 18.90
C THR A 154 -18.70 14.06 17.57
N TYR A 155 -18.03 13.50 16.57
CA TYR A 155 -18.05 13.97 15.20
C TYR A 155 -18.49 12.84 14.28
N THR A 156 -19.09 13.21 13.17
CA THR A 156 -19.35 12.28 12.07
C THR A 156 -18.21 12.37 11.07
N CYS A 157 -17.60 11.23 10.78
CA CYS A 157 -16.59 11.05 9.75
C CYS A 157 -17.17 10.25 8.57
N HIS A 158 -16.79 10.59 7.35
CA HIS A 158 -17.08 9.78 6.17
C HIS A 158 -15.93 9.87 5.18
N CYS A 159 -15.51 8.73 4.65
CA CYS A 159 -14.49 8.65 3.61
C CYS A 159 -15.15 8.45 2.25
N SER A 160 -14.55 8.93 1.17
CA SER A 160 -15.01 8.59 -0.17
C SER A 160 -13.85 8.40 -1.13
N GLN A 161 -13.87 7.28 -1.84
CA GLN A 161 -12.93 6.94 -2.89
C GLN A 161 -13.50 7.26 -4.28
N GLY A 162 -14.82 7.29 -4.44
CA GLY A 162 -15.47 7.74 -5.68
C GLY A 162 -15.51 9.26 -5.85
N GLY A 163 -15.12 9.99 -4.81
CA GLY A 163 -15.39 11.43 -4.70
C GLY A 163 -16.82 11.70 -4.24
N LEU A 164 -17.18 12.98 -4.11
CA LEU A 164 -18.53 13.36 -3.71
C LEU A 164 -19.47 13.32 -4.92
N ALA A 165 -20.67 12.75 -4.74
CA ALA A 165 -21.73 12.74 -5.75
C ALA A 165 -22.32 14.13 -5.97
N SER A 166 -22.47 14.91 -4.91
CA SER A 166 -22.84 16.32 -4.99
C SER A 166 -22.26 17.07 -3.79
N VAL A 167 -21.97 18.35 -4.00
CA VAL A 167 -21.41 19.26 -3.00
C VAL A 167 -22.24 20.52 -3.03
N GLY A 168 -22.72 20.94 -1.86
CA GLY A 168 -23.47 22.19 -1.71
C GLY A 168 -22.55 23.41 -1.70
N ASP A 169 -23.10 24.53 -1.23
CA ASP A 169 -22.40 25.81 -1.22
C ASP A 169 -21.29 25.89 -0.17
N SER A 170 -20.28 26.70 -0.46
CA SER A 170 -19.29 27.13 0.52
C SER A 170 -19.96 28.00 1.59
N VAL A 171 -19.76 27.63 2.85
CA VAL A 171 -20.35 28.33 4.00
C VAL A 171 -19.30 28.61 5.07
N THR A 172 -19.63 29.50 5.99
CA THR A 172 -18.87 29.71 7.23
C THR A 172 -18.72 28.38 7.96
N CYS A 173 -17.49 28.01 8.31
CA CYS A 173 -17.18 26.80 9.05
C CYS A 173 -17.78 26.88 10.45
N GLY A 174 -18.33 25.78 10.96
CA GLY A 174 -18.86 25.71 12.31
C GLY A 174 -19.65 24.44 12.59
N ALA A 175 -20.37 24.44 13.71
CA ALA A 175 -21.21 23.32 14.12
C ALA A 175 -22.20 22.93 13.01
N GLY A 176 -22.30 21.63 12.72
CA GLY A 176 -23.26 21.13 11.72
C GLY A 176 -22.87 21.37 10.26
N THR A 177 -21.74 22.02 9.96
CA THR A 177 -21.18 22.10 8.60
C THR A 177 -20.21 20.95 8.30
N TYR A 178 -20.00 20.65 7.02
CA TYR A 178 -19.06 19.62 6.59
C TYR A 178 -17.70 20.23 6.30
N PHE A 179 -16.72 19.96 7.15
CA PHE A 179 -15.31 20.18 6.83
C PHE A 179 -14.90 19.11 5.82
N THR A 180 -14.47 19.53 4.64
CA THR A 180 -14.12 18.62 3.55
C THR A 180 -12.63 18.66 3.30
N PHE A 181 -12.00 17.50 3.33
CA PHE A 181 -10.58 17.32 3.13
C PHE A 181 -10.33 16.41 1.93
N TYR A 182 -9.23 16.62 1.22
CA TYR A 182 -8.87 15.81 0.06
C TYR A 182 -7.37 15.52 0.00
N HIS A 183 -6.97 14.44 -0.64
CA HIS A 183 -5.58 14.26 -1.06
C HIS A 183 -5.29 15.10 -2.31
N SER A 184 -4.16 15.81 -2.37
CA SER A 184 -3.73 16.45 -3.63
C SER A 184 -3.53 15.43 -4.74
N ALA A 185 -3.61 15.84 -6.01
CA ALA A 185 -3.40 14.95 -7.15
C ALA A 185 -2.06 14.18 -7.06
N ASP A 186 -1.01 14.80 -6.52
CA ASP A 186 0.29 14.17 -6.30
C ASP A 186 0.26 13.14 -5.16
N ALA A 187 -0.46 13.42 -4.07
CA ALA A 187 -0.69 12.47 -2.99
C ALA A 187 -1.58 11.28 -3.45
N GLN A 188 -2.57 11.54 -4.31
CA GLN A 188 -3.41 10.51 -4.95
C GLN A 188 -2.57 9.60 -5.86
N ALA A 189 -1.73 10.18 -6.71
CA ALA A 189 -0.81 9.44 -7.57
C ALA A 189 0.18 8.60 -6.75
N SER A 190 0.64 9.11 -5.61
CA SER A 190 1.55 8.42 -4.70
C SER A 190 0.89 7.27 -3.92
N GLY A 191 -0.38 7.39 -3.55
CA GLY A 191 -1.16 6.33 -2.89
C GLY A 191 -1.46 5.18 -3.85
N LEU A 192 -1.93 5.51 -5.06
CA LEU A 192 -2.14 4.53 -6.13
C LEU A 192 -0.83 3.87 -6.55
N SER A 193 0.26 4.64 -6.65
CA SER A 193 1.59 4.11 -6.97
C SER A 193 2.13 3.21 -5.86
N ARG A 194 1.89 3.53 -4.58
CA ARG A 194 2.24 2.66 -3.45
C ARG A 194 1.40 1.38 -3.44
N ARG A 195 0.10 1.46 -3.76
CA ARG A 195 -0.76 0.27 -3.93
C ARG A 195 -0.27 -0.59 -5.09
N ARG A 196 -0.02 -0.01 -6.27
CA ARG A 196 0.57 -0.71 -7.43
C ARG A 196 1.94 -1.30 -7.12
N ALA A 197 2.77 -0.62 -6.34
CA ALA A 197 4.08 -1.10 -5.92
C ALA A 197 3.98 -2.24 -4.89
N ARG A 198 2.99 -2.21 -3.99
CA ARG A 198 2.71 -3.31 -3.06
C ARG A 198 2.13 -4.51 -3.79
N GLU A 199 1.15 -4.29 -4.67
CA GLU A 199 0.57 -5.33 -5.53
C GLU A 199 1.64 -5.93 -6.46
N SER A 200 2.52 -5.11 -7.05
CA SER A 200 3.61 -5.61 -7.89
C SER A 200 4.64 -6.38 -7.08
N LYS A 201 5.02 -5.91 -5.88
CA LYS A 201 5.91 -6.65 -4.97
C LYS A 201 5.27 -7.93 -4.45
N GLU A 202 3.98 -7.93 -4.17
CA GLU A 202 3.26 -9.11 -3.71
C GLU A 202 3.09 -10.12 -4.85
N LEU A 203 2.77 -9.65 -6.07
CA LEU A 203 2.76 -10.48 -7.27
C LEU A 203 4.15 -11.02 -7.60
N GLN A 204 5.20 -10.20 -7.47
CA GLN A 204 6.58 -10.61 -7.64
C GLN A 204 6.99 -11.62 -6.57
N ALA A 205 6.60 -11.43 -5.31
CA ALA A 205 6.84 -12.39 -4.24
C ALA A 205 6.05 -13.69 -4.44
N ARG A 206 4.82 -13.63 -4.99
CA ARG A 206 4.03 -14.82 -5.38
C ARG A 206 4.64 -15.55 -6.58
N ARG A 207 5.18 -14.81 -7.57
CA ARG A 207 5.95 -15.36 -8.70
C ARG A 207 7.24 -15.99 -8.21
N GLN A 208 8.02 -15.30 -7.39
CA GLN A 208 9.24 -15.81 -6.75
C GLN A 208 8.97 -17.02 -5.84
N ARG A 209 7.84 -17.05 -5.14
CA ARG A 209 7.42 -18.23 -4.35
C ARG A 209 6.95 -19.40 -5.22
N ARG A 210 6.51 -19.15 -6.46
CA ARG A 210 6.28 -20.19 -7.48
C ARG A 210 7.56 -20.57 -8.22
N GLU A 211 8.55 -19.68 -8.28
CA GLU A 211 9.84 -19.83 -8.98
C GLU A 211 10.97 -20.34 -8.07
N VAL A 212 10.67 -21.16 -7.05
CA VAL A 212 11.63 -22.20 -6.63
C VAL A 212 11.31 -23.47 -7.41
N GLU A 213 11.20 -23.32 -8.73
CA GLU A 213 11.09 -24.42 -9.68
C GLU A 213 12.41 -24.38 -10.46
N TYR A 214 13.30 -25.31 -10.14
CA TYR A 214 14.60 -25.44 -10.80
C TYR A 214 14.47 -25.66 -12.33
N CYS A 215 13.25 -26.00 -12.80
CA CYS A 215 12.94 -26.30 -14.18
C CYS A 215 11.70 -25.54 -14.68
N PRO A 216 11.58 -25.33 -16.00
CA PRO A 216 10.34 -24.84 -16.62
C PRO A 216 9.12 -25.72 -16.28
N TYR A 217 7.92 -25.14 -16.37
CA TYR A 217 6.66 -25.83 -16.11
C TYR A 217 6.57 -27.18 -16.84
N GLY A 218 6.24 -28.24 -16.09
CA GLY A 218 6.08 -29.59 -16.61
C GLY A 218 7.34 -30.46 -16.59
N LEU A 219 8.50 -29.91 -16.19
CA LEU A 219 9.75 -30.64 -16.05
C LEU A 219 10.17 -30.75 -14.59
N THR A 220 10.85 -31.84 -14.24
CA THR A 220 11.38 -32.08 -12.90
C THR A 220 12.89 -31.98 -12.90
N ALA A 221 13.46 -31.25 -11.94
CA ALA A 221 14.91 -31.18 -11.77
C ALA A 221 15.44 -32.48 -11.15
N CYS A 222 16.22 -33.23 -11.93
CA CYS A 222 16.86 -34.47 -11.54
C CYS A 222 18.36 -34.28 -11.39
N ASN A 223 18.96 -34.91 -10.38
CA ASN A 223 20.42 -34.88 -10.23
C ASN A 223 21.09 -35.61 -11.40
N VAL A 224 22.22 -35.10 -11.88
CA VAL A 224 23.03 -35.77 -12.91
C VAL A 224 24.00 -36.73 -12.23
N GLY A 225 24.03 -38.00 -12.68
CA GLY A 225 24.91 -39.03 -12.13
C GLY A 225 26.39 -38.61 -12.22
N GLY A 226 27.12 -38.75 -11.11
CA GLY A 226 28.56 -38.46 -11.04
C GLY A 226 28.95 -37.00 -10.79
N TYR A 227 27.99 -36.07 -10.69
CA TYR A 227 28.26 -34.66 -10.41
C TYR A 227 27.43 -34.15 -9.22
N SER A 228 28.09 -33.55 -8.22
CA SER A 228 27.38 -32.88 -7.13
C SER A 228 26.90 -31.49 -7.58
N ASN A 229 25.71 -31.09 -7.13
CA ASN A 229 25.08 -29.79 -7.39
C ASN A 229 24.67 -29.48 -8.84
N ASN A 230 24.74 -30.45 -9.75
CA ASN A 230 24.21 -30.31 -11.11
C ASN A 230 22.84 -30.99 -11.23
N TYR A 231 21.95 -30.37 -12.00
CA TYR A 231 20.66 -30.93 -12.34
C TYR A 231 20.36 -30.79 -13.83
N GLU A 232 19.46 -31.65 -14.30
CA GLU A 232 18.82 -31.55 -15.60
C GLU A 232 17.31 -31.59 -15.44
N CYS A 233 16.59 -31.02 -16.40
CA CYS A 233 15.14 -30.90 -16.37
C CYS A 233 14.53 -32.00 -17.25
N LEU A 234 13.87 -32.96 -16.63
CA LEU A 234 13.33 -34.16 -17.28
C LEU A 234 11.80 -34.19 -17.22
N ASP A 235 11.17 -34.69 -18.30
CA ASP A 235 9.77 -35.09 -18.28
C ASP A 235 9.65 -36.55 -17.83
N LEU A 236 9.41 -36.74 -16.53
CA LEU A 236 9.34 -38.07 -15.90
C LEU A 236 8.17 -38.94 -16.43
N SER A 237 7.27 -38.38 -17.23
CA SER A 237 6.17 -39.12 -17.83
C SER A 237 6.56 -39.87 -19.12
N THR A 238 7.65 -39.44 -19.77
CA THR A 238 8.12 -39.96 -21.07
C THR A 238 9.59 -40.37 -21.09
N GLU A 239 10.41 -39.92 -20.12
CA GLU A 239 11.83 -40.25 -20.09
C GLU A 239 12.08 -41.73 -19.75
N LEU A 240 12.84 -42.41 -20.62
CA LEU A 240 13.09 -43.85 -20.51
C LEU A 240 13.99 -44.20 -19.33
N GLU A 241 14.98 -43.35 -19.06
CA GLU A 241 16.02 -43.59 -18.03
C GLU A 241 15.63 -43.03 -16.66
N SER A 242 14.52 -42.29 -16.56
CA SER A 242 13.99 -41.70 -15.33
C SER A 242 12.46 -41.75 -15.32
N CYS A 243 11.92 -42.91 -15.68
CA CYS A 243 10.48 -43.08 -15.79
C CYS A 243 9.82 -43.08 -14.41
N GLY A 244 8.86 -42.20 -14.18
CA GLY A 244 8.09 -42.10 -12.93
C GLY A 244 8.83 -41.45 -11.75
N GLY A 245 10.09 -41.02 -11.94
CA GLY A 245 10.94 -40.46 -10.89
C GLY A 245 12.34 -40.16 -11.41
N CYS A 246 13.13 -39.33 -10.72
CA CYS A 246 14.52 -39.10 -11.09
C CYS A 246 15.39 -40.32 -10.71
N MET A 247 16.18 -40.86 -11.65
CA MET A 247 17.08 -42.01 -11.41
C MET A 247 18.09 -41.75 -10.28
N HIS A 248 18.64 -40.54 -10.21
CA HIS A 248 19.62 -40.13 -9.20
C HIS A 248 19.03 -39.22 -8.11
N GLY A 249 17.71 -39.25 -7.94
CA GLY A 249 16.98 -38.41 -7.00
C GLY A 249 16.68 -37.00 -7.54
N GLN A 250 15.68 -36.37 -6.93
CA GLN A 250 15.22 -35.04 -7.32
C GLN A 250 16.11 -33.97 -6.69
N TYR A 251 16.51 -32.99 -7.49
CA TYR A 251 17.35 -31.89 -7.03
C TYR A 251 16.60 -31.06 -5.97
N GLY A 252 17.20 -30.89 -4.79
CA GLY A 252 16.59 -30.19 -3.67
C GLY A 252 15.44 -30.93 -2.97
N ASN A 253 15.15 -32.19 -3.32
CA ASN A 253 14.11 -33.00 -2.66
C ASN A 253 14.56 -34.46 -2.47
N SER A 254 15.04 -34.77 -1.27
CA SER A 254 15.52 -36.12 -0.90
C SER A 254 14.42 -37.14 -0.60
N SER A 255 13.15 -36.72 -0.56
CA SER A 255 11.99 -37.59 -0.28
C SER A 255 11.23 -38.02 -1.53
N ALA A 256 11.71 -37.65 -2.72
CA ALA A 256 11.08 -37.98 -3.98
C ALA A 256 11.17 -39.49 -4.29
N THR A 257 10.16 -40.01 -5.00
CA THR A 257 10.16 -41.39 -5.51
C THR A 257 11.27 -41.56 -6.54
N ALA A 258 12.07 -42.62 -6.40
CA ALA A 258 13.13 -42.95 -7.35
C ALA A 258 12.55 -43.41 -8.69
N GLY A 259 13.19 -42.95 -9.78
CA GLY A 259 12.87 -43.39 -11.13
C GLY A 259 13.32 -44.81 -11.45
N GLN A 260 12.84 -45.32 -12.57
CA GLN A 260 13.29 -46.59 -13.13
C GLN A 260 13.75 -46.41 -14.59
N ASP A 261 14.71 -47.24 -14.99
CA ASP A 261 15.21 -47.33 -16.36
C ASP A 261 14.45 -48.42 -17.13
N CYS A 262 13.62 -47.99 -18.08
CA CYS A 262 12.81 -48.88 -18.90
C CYS A 262 13.65 -49.67 -19.93
N THR A 263 14.90 -49.30 -20.20
CA THR A 263 15.78 -50.02 -21.13
C THR A 263 16.33 -51.33 -20.53
N ALA A 264 16.42 -51.39 -19.20
CA ALA A 264 16.88 -52.56 -18.46
C ALA A 264 15.81 -53.63 -18.24
N SER A 265 14.55 -53.37 -18.64
CA SER A 265 13.34 -54.16 -18.33
C SER A 265 13.20 -55.51 -19.07
N GLY A 266 14.24 -55.99 -19.75
CA GLY A 266 14.17 -57.24 -20.54
C GLY A 266 13.39 -57.12 -21.86
N ALA A 267 12.89 -55.94 -22.21
CA ALA A 267 12.29 -55.65 -23.50
C ALA A 267 13.29 -55.82 -24.65
N ALA A 268 12.80 -56.22 -25.83
CA ALA A 268 13.60 -56.22 -27.06
C ALA A 268 14.08 -54.79 -27.39
N LEU A 269 15.14 -54.67 -28.19
CA LEU A 269 15.69 -53.36 -28.55
C LEU A 269 14.61 -52.50 -29.23
N GLY A 270 14.38 -51.29 -28.71
CA GLY A 270 13.33 -50.38 -29.21
C GLY A 270 11.90 -50.76 -28.81
N ALA A 271 11.73 -51.78 -27.97
CA ALA A 271 10.41 -52.28 -27.55
C ALA A 271 10.04 -51.91 -26.12
N SER A 272 10.73 -50.95 -25.49
CA SER A 272 10.36 -50.35 -24.20
C SER A 272 10.00 -48.88 -24.36
N THR A 273 9.05 -48.42 -23.55
CA THR A 273 8.60 -47.03 -23.51
C THR A 273 8.22 -46.62 -22.08
N CYS A 274 8.26 -45.32 -21.78
CA CYS A 274 7.70 -44.75 -20.58
C CYS A 274 6.38 -44.05 -20.94
N VAL A 275 5.29 -44.46 -20.31
CA VAL A 275 3.96 -43.88 -20.53
C VAL A 275 3.36 -43.53 -19.18
N ASN A 276 3.11 -42.24 -18.95
CA ASN A 276 2.57 -41.72 -17.69
C ASN A 276 3.38 -42.17 -16.47
N GLY A 277 4.71 -42.21 -16.60
CA GLY A 277 5.62 -42.60 -15.52
C GLY A 277 5.68 -44.11 -15.24
N LYS A 278 5.21 -44.95 -16.17
CA LYS A 278 5.31 -46.41 -16.06
C LYS A 278 6.03 -47.01 -17.27
N CYS A 279 6.96 -47.93 -17.01
CA CYS A 279 7.59 -48.70 -18.07
C CYS A 279 6.58 -49.68 -18.69
N VAL A 280 6.48 -49.65 -20.01
CA VAL A 280 5.67 -50.58 -20.80
C VAL A 280 6.54 -51.16 -21.91
N ALA A 281 6.46 -52.47 -22.10
CA ALA A 281 7.11 -53.19 -23.17
C ALA A 281 6.10 -53.63 -24.25
N SER A 282 6.50 -53.58 -25.51
CA SER A 282 5.72 -54.10 -26.65
C SER A 282 6.24 -55.45 -27.16
N ALA A 283 7.49 -55.80 -26.84
CA ALA A 283 8.10 -57.08 -27.16
C ALA A 283 9.25 -57.39 -26.19
N CYS A 284 9.49 -58.67 -25.92
CA CYS A 284 10.50 -59.13 -24.97
C CYS A 284 11.70 -59.79 -25.65
N LYS A 285 12.86 -59.75 -24.99
CA LYS A 285 14.03 -60.53 -25.40
C LYS A 285 13.70 -62.02 -25.42
N LYS A 286 14.43 -62.77 -26.25
CA LYS A 286 14.27 -64.23 -26.37
C LYS A 286 14.36 -64.89 -24.99
N GLY A 287 13.35 -65.67 -24.63
CA GLY A 287 13.27 -66.39 -23.36
C GLY A 287 12.36 -65.74 -22.31
N LEU A 288 11.89 -64.51 -22.55
CA LEU A 288 10.92 -63.81 -21.71
C LEU A 288 9.57 -63.71 -22.43
N ARG A 289 8.50 -63.57 -21.67
CA ARG A 289 7.12 -63.42 -22.17
C ARG A 289 6.57 -62.05 -21.78
N LEU A 290 5.77 -61.47 -22.68
CA LEU A 290 5.07 -60.23 -22.38
C LEU A 290 3.81 -60.54 -21.56
N ILE A 291 3.77 -60.04 -20.32
CA ILE A 291 2.66 -60.18 -19.38
C ILE A 291 2.31 -58.78 -18.86
N ASP A 292 1.09 -58.33 -19.12
CA ASP A 292 0.57 -57.02 -18.68
C ASP A 292 1.49 -55.83 -19.00
N GLY A 293 2.12 -55.83 -20.17
CA GLY A 293 3.04 -54.78 -20.60
C GLY A 293 4.42 -54.85 -19.97
N THR A 294 4.80 -55.96 -19.32
CA THR A 294 6.13 -56.20 -18.73
C THR A 294 6.71 -57.52 -19.21
N CYS A 295 8.05 -57.60 -19.29
CA CYS A 295 8.74 -58.83 -19.68
C CYS A 295 9.14 -59.66 -18.45
N GLN A 296 8.69 -60.91 -18.41
CA GLN A 296 8.90 -61.85 -17.29
C GLN A 296 9.36 -63.22 -17.80
#